data_AF-A0A328C0H1-F1
#
_entry.id   AF-A0A328C0H1-F1
#
_cell.length_a   1.000
_cell.length_b   1.000
_cell.length_c   1.000
_cell.angle_alpha   90.00
_cell.angle_beta   90.00
_cell.angle_gamma   90.00
#
_symmetry.space_group_name_H-M   'P 1'
#
loop_
_entity.id
_entity.type
_entity.pdbx_description
1 polymer ?
#
loop_
_entity_poly.entity_id
_entity_poly.type
_entity_poly.pdbx_seq_one_letter_code
_entity_poly.pdbx_strand_id
1 'polypeptide(L)'
;MKTSVKAMMVALILGLSPGMSGCVVGGYHQRINSSFEEAGQARQAEGFVNAMELGVVADFRYLRLGMPFEGQQREFVVEDDQGRQLTTEDVVELRSLRLDVPLWSFRNFETRAMGYPGVMPRRKSLELWASGSLGLTPTDQRTVGLGLVYYRYGSVAVRLHGDYVQAPYSGRVRELNGSTPWAGHAPGWMAGLEVTVAAGEYALELIKFVLDVDRTSRERSEQWAGGTR
;
A
#
# COMPACT_ATOMS: atom_id res chain seq x y z
N MET A 1 38.58 0.49 -18.76
CA MET A 1 37.23 -0.11 -18.76
C MET A 1 36.21 1.01 -18.74
N LYS A 2 35.36 1.13 -19.77
CA LYS A 2 34.29 2.14 -19.79
C LYS A 2 33.09 1.56 -19.03
N THR A 3 32.93 1.92 -17.75
CA THR A 3 31.68 1.71 -17.03
C THR A 3 30.59 2.46 -17.78
N SER A 4 29.64 1.72 -18.35
CA SER A 4 28.50 2.30 -19.06
C SER A 4 27.76 3.24 -18.11
N VAL A 5 27.45 4.47 -18.56
CA VAL A 5 26.63 5.44 -17.81
C VAL A 5 25.34 4.80 -17.31
N LYS A 6 24.80 3.81 -18.05
CA LYS A 6 23.64 3.01 -17.64
C LYS A 6 23.91 2.16 -16.39
N ALA A 7 25.08 1.55 -16.27
CA ALA A 7 25.46 0.76 -15.09
C ALA A 7 25.65 1.65 -13.86
N MET A 8 26.21 2.86 -14.04
CA MET A 8 26.33 3.84 -12.97
C MET A 8 24.97 4.40 -12.55
N MET A 9 24.08 4.71 -13.49
CA MET A 9 22.69 5.12 -13.18
C MET A 9 21.91 4.02 -12.48
N VAL A 10 22.02 2.77 -12.92
CA VAL A 10 21.36 1.63 -12.27
C VAL A 10 21.90 1.43 -10.85
N ALA A 11 23.21 1.49 -10.66
CA ALA A 11 23.81 1.43 -9.32
C ALA A 11 23.43 2.62 -8.43
N LEU A 12 23.25 3.82 -9.00
CA LEU A 12 22.78 5.01 -8.29
C LEU A 12 21.31 4.87 -7.88
N ILE A 13 20.45 4.42 -8.80
CA ILE A 13 19.03 4.17 -8.55
C ILE A 13 18.85 3.08 -7.48
N LEU A 14 19.64 1.99 -7.57
CA LEU A 14 19.64 0.90 -6.58
C LEU A 14 20.30 1.29 -5.24
N GLY A 15 21.29 2.17 -5.27
CA GLY A 15 21.94 2.71 -4.07
C GLY A 15 21.08 3.77 -3.35
N LEU A 16 20.17 4.43 -4.06
CA LEU A 16 19.27 5.46 -3.54
C LEU A 16 17.88 4.94 -3.19
N SER A 17 17.50 3.73 -3.64
CA SER A 17 16.24 3.10 -3.24
C SER A 17 16.05 2.95 -1.71
N PRO A 18 17.08 2.71 -0.88
CA PRO A 18 16.93 2.74 0.58
C PRO A 18 16.79 4.15 1.16
N GLY A 19 17.34 5.17 0.49
CA GLY A 19 17.23 6.59 0.91
C GLY A 19 15.93 7.27 0.48
N MET A 20 15.17 6.64 -0.43
CA MET A 20 13.86 7.09 -0.92
C MET A 20 12.69 6.36 -0.26
N SER A 21 12.96 5.31 0.51
CA SER A 21 11.93 4.52 1.18
C SER A 21 11.72 5.00 2.61
N GLY A 22 10.50 5.41 2.93
CA GLY A 22 10.03 5.56 4.30
C GLY A 22 9.74 4.21 4.94
N CYS A 23 9.70 4.19 6.27
CA CYS A 23 9.26 3.03 7.03
C CYS A 23 7.82 3.27 7.51
N VAL A 24 7.02 2.22 7.50
CA VAL A 24 5.64 2.26 7.94
C VAL A 24 5.42 1.30 9.11
N VAL A 25 4.67 1.75 10.10
CA VAL A 25 4.20 0.97 11.24
C VAL A 25 2.72 1.29 11.43
N GLY A 26 1.88 0.29 11.53
CA GLY A 26 0.45 0.48 11.69
C GLY A 26 -0.25 -0.75 12.24
N GLY A 27 -1.56 -0.66 12.26
CA GLY A 27 -2.42 -1.78 12.56
C GLY A 27 -3.86 -1.45 12.25
N TYR A 28 -4.65 -2.50 12.09
CA TYR A 28 -6.06 -2.37 11.80
C TYR A 28 -6.89 -3.45 12.48
N HIS A 29 -8.17 -3.14 12.58
CA HIS A 29 -9.21 -4.07 12.97
C HIS A 29 -10.21 -4.20 11.82
N GLN A 30 -10.45 -5.43 11.39
CA GLN A 30 -11.47 -5.77 10.40
C GLN A 30 -12.61 -6.49 11.11
N ARG A 31 -13.83 -6.02 10.88
CA ARG A 31 -15.05 -6.73 11.27
C ARG A 31 -15.63 -7.44 10.06
N ILE A 32 -15.85 -8.75 10.20
CA ILE A 32 -16.52 -9.59 9.21
C ILE A 32 -17.93 -9.84 9.73
N ASN A 33 -18.92 -9.34 9.00
CA ASN A 33 -20.33 -9.62 9.23
C ASN A 33 -21.06 -9.34 7.91
N SER A 34 -21.06 -10.35 7.03
CA SER A 34 -21.54 -10.17 5.67
C SER A 34 -22.10 -11.47 5.10
N SER A 35 -23.13 -11.32 4.27
CA SER A 35 -23.59 -12.35 3.36
C SER A 35 -22.98 -12.09 1.99
N PHE A 36 -22.49 -13.14 1.34
CA PHE A 36 -21.78 -13.06 0.06
C PHE A 36 -21.98 -14.34 -0.74
N GLU A 37 -21.61 -14.31 -2.02
CA GLU A 37 -21.63 -15.48 -2.89
C GLU A 37 -20.19 -15.89 -3.21
N GLU A 38 -19.87 -17.17 -3.02
CA GLU A 38 -18.57 -17.73 -3.37
C GLU A 38 -18.78 -19.04 -4.13
N ALA A 39 -18.19 -19.15 -5.32
CA ALA A 39 -18.34 -20.30 -6.21
C ALA A 39 -19.82 -20.71 -6.49
N GLY A 40 -20.75 -19.74 -6.56
CA GLY A 40 -22.16 -19.99 -6.83
C GLY A 40 -22.99 -20.43 -5.61
N GLN A 41 -22.42 -20.36 -4.41
CA GLN A 41 -23.12 -20.68 -3.15
C GLN A 41 -23.22 -19.44 -2.26
N ALA A 42 -24.41 -19.22 -1.70
CA ALA A 42 -24.62 -18.21 -0.68
C ALA A 42 -23.88 -18.63 0.60
N ARG A 43 -23.09 -17.70 1.14
CA ARG A 43 -22.34 -17.86 2.38
C ARG A 43 -22.56 -16.67 3.29
N GLN A 44 -22.40 -16.92 4.57
CA GLN A 44 -22.34 -15.90 5.61
C GLN A 44 -21.02 -16.05 6.35
N ALA A 45 -20.40 -14.92 6.69
CA ALA A 45 -19.23 -14.92 7.55
C ALA A 45 -19.41 -13.94 8.71
N GLU A 46 -18.98 -14.36 9.89
CA GLU A 46 -18.97 -13.55 11.09
C GLU A 46 -17.66 -13.73 11.86
N GLY A 47 -17.09 -12.62 12.33
CA GLY A 47 -15.88 -12.63 13.16
C GLY A 47 -15.05 -11.37 12.95
N PHE A 48 -13.74 -11.49 13.17
CA PHE A 48 -12.81 -10.38 13.07
C PHE A 48 -11.41 -10.79 12.64
N VAL A 49 -10.64 -9.79 12.19
CA VAL A 49 -9.20 -9.89 11.97
C VAL A 49 -8.53 -8.71 12.67
N ASN A 50 -7.50 -8.98 13.45
CA ASN A 50 -6.60 -7.97 13.99
C ASN A 50 -5.26 -8.08 13.28
N ALA A 51 -4.72 -6.96 12.83
CA ALA A 51 -3.47 -6.96 12.09
C ALA A 51 -2.52 -5.88 12.60
N MET A 52 -1.22 -6.20 12.57
CA MET A 52 -0.14 -5.23 12.69
C MET A 52 0.60 -5.16 11.37
N GLU A 53 0.88 -3.95 10.91
CA GLU A 53 1.56 -3.67 9.64
C GLU A 53 2.95 -3.09 9.92
N LEU A 54 3.97 -3.63 9.23
CA LEU A 54 5.33 -3.11 9.23
C LEU A 54 5.84 -3.16 7.79
N GLY A 55 6.49 -2.11 7.29
CA GLY A 55 6.99 -2.20 5.92
C GLY A 55 7.79 -1.02 5.44
N VAL A 56 8.06 -1.05 4.15
CA VAL A 56 8.73 0.02 3.42
C VAL A 56 7.77 0.68 2.45
N VAL A 57 7.89 1.99 2.28
CA VAL A 57 7.07 2.76 1.36
C VAL A 57 7.91 3.71 0.53
N ALA A 58 7.67 3.75 -0.78
CA ALA A 58 8.15 4.80 -1.66
C ALA A 58 7.02 5.82 -1.82
N ASP A 59 7.09 6.93 -1.08
CA ASP A 59 6.08 7.99 -1.11
C ASP A 59 6.47 9.07 -2.12
N PHE A 60 5.79 9.09 -3.27
CA PHE A 60 5.92 10.13 -4.29
C PHE A 60 4.77 11.13 -4.18
N ARG A 61 4.94 12.31 -4.79
CA ARG A 61 3.94 13.39 -4.70
C ARG A 61 2.55 13.02 -5.23
N TYR A 62 2.53 12.12 -6.20
CA TYR A 62 1.35 11.78 -6.99
C TYR A 62 0.83 10.37 -6.69
N LEU A 63 1.63 9.56 -6.00
CA LEU A 63 1.31 8.18 -5.63
C LEU A 63 2.29 7.72 -4.55
N ARG A 64 1.88 6.76 -3.73
CA ARG A 64 2.75 6.06 -2.78
C ARG A 64 2.65 4.57 -3.04
N LEU A 65 3.80 3.92 -3.15
CA LEU A 65 3.91 2.48 -3.25
C LEU A 65 4.32 1.94 -1.89
N GLY A 66 3.55 1.01 -1.34
CA GLY A 66 3.85 0.35 -0.08
C GLY A 66 4.06 -1.14 -0.27
N MET A 67 4.99 -1.69 0.50
CA MET A 67 5.17 -3.12 0.68
C MET A 67 5.04 -3.45 2.17
N PRO A 68 3.82 -3.42 2.73
CA PRO A 68 3.60 -3.83 4.10
C PRO A 68 3.75 -5.35 4.24
N PHE A 69 4.36 -5.73 5.34
CA PHE A 69 4.29 -7.05 5.95
C PHE A 69 3.25 -6.98 7.06
N GLU A 70 2.34 -7.94 7.07
CA GLU A 70 1.18 -7.94 7.96
C GLU A 70 1.21 -9.21 8.81
N GLY A 71 1.28 -9.05 10.13
CA GLY A 71 0.98 -10.12 11.07
C GLY A 71 -0.50 -10.07 11.42
N GLN A 72 -1.27 -11.07 11.03
CA GLN A 72 -2.72 -11.11 11.24
C GLN A 72 -3.10 -12.22 12.22
N GLN A 73 -3.94 -11.89 13.19
CA GLN A 73 -4.69 -12.83 14.00
C GLN A 73 -6.14 -12.83 13.52
N ARG A 74 -6.65 -14.00 13.13
CA ARG A 74 -7.97 -14.14 12.51
C ARG A 74 -8.83 -15.07 13.35
N GLU A 75 -10.06 -14.65 13.58
CA GLU A 75 -11.07 -15.46 14.26
C GLU A 75 -12.42 -15.21 13.60
N PHE A 76 -12.84 -16.11 12.72
CA PHE A 76 -14.13 -16.00 12.05
C PHE A 76 -14.69 -17.34 11.62
N VAL A 77 -16.00 -17.39 11.47
CA VAL A 77 -16.75 -18.57 10.99
C VAL A 77 -17.35 -18.23 9.64
N VAL A 78 -17.25 -19.16 8.70
CA VAL A 78 -17.95 -19.13 7.42
C VAL A 78 -18.99 -20.25 7.40
N GLU A 79 -20.23 -19.89 7.12
CA GLU A 79 -21.37 -20.80 7.01
C GLU A 79 -22.00 -20.71 5.62
N ASP A 80 -22.57 -21.80 5.12
CA ASP A 80 -23.39 -21.81 3.91
C ASP A 80 -24.88 -22.05 4.20
N ASP A 81 -25.70 -22.03 3.15
CA ASP A 81 -27.14 -22.29 3.20
C ASP A 81 -27.53 -23.70 3.66
N GLN A 82 -26.59 -24.64 3.68
CA GLN A 82 -26.76 -26.02 4.14
C GLN A 82 -26.37 -26.19 5.63
N GLY A 83 -26.00 -25.10 6.31
CA GLY A 83 -25.56 -25.11 7.70
C GLY A 83 -24.16 -25.71 7.90
N ARG A 84 -23.37 -25.85 6.83
CA ARG A 84 -21.98 -26.30 6.93
C ARG A 84 -21.10 -25.14 7.35
N GLN A 85 -20.27 -25.37 8.36
CA GLN A 85 -19.43 -24.32 8.94
C GLN A 85 -17.93 -24.64 8.84
N LEU A 86 -17.14 -23.60 8.62
CA LEU A 86 -15.69 -23.59 8.76
C LEU A 86 -15.27 -22.49 9.74
N THR A 87 -14.69 -22.88 10.86
CA THR A 87 -14.05 -21.96 11.80
C THR A 87 -12.59 -21.74 11.37
N THR A 88 -12.20 -20.48 11.25
CA THR A 88 -10.83 -20.04 11.04
C THR A 88 -10.33 -19.40 12.34
N GLU A 89 -9.33 -20.01 12.95
CA GLU A 89 -8.61 -19.49 14.11
C GLU A 89 -7.12 -19.69 13.86
N ASP A 90 -6.48 -18.69 13.26
CA ASP A 90 -5.09 -18.77 12.84
C ASP A 90 -4.34 -17.45 12.99
N VAL A 91 -3.01 -17.58 13.07
CA VAL A 91 -2.07 -16.47 12.99
C VAL A 91 -1.29 -16.65 11.70
N VAL A 92 -1.36 -15.66 10.82
CA VAL A 92 -0.69 -15.71 9.52
C VAL A 92 0.13 -14.46 9.28
N GLU A 93 1.15 -14.64 8.47
CA GLU A 93 1.98 -13.55 7.98
C GLU A 93 1.69 -13.37 6.49
N LEU A 94 1.31 -12.14 6.11
CA LEU A 94 1.05 -11.78 4.73
C LEU A 94 2.02 -10.70 4.27
N ARG A 95 2.17 -10.64 2.95
CA ARG A 95 2.83 -9.52 2.27
C ARG A 95 1.84 -8.99 1.27
N SER A 96 1.72 -7.67 1.16
CA SER A 96 0.88 -7.06 0.14
C SER A 96 1.65 -5.98 -0.61
N LEU A 97 1.22 -5.69 -1.83
CA LEU A 97 1.59 -4.50 -2.57
C LEU A 97 0.45 -3.51 -2.44
N ARG A 98 0.72 -2.33 -1.89
CA ARG A 98 -0.25 -1.26 -1.72
C ARG A 98 0.07 -0.09 -2.62
N LEU A 99 -0.94 0.45 -3.28
CA LEU A 99 -0.89 1.69 -4.02
C LEU A 99 -1.83 2.69 -3.33
N ASP A 100 -1.27 3.80 -2.88
CA ASP A 100 -2.05 4.91 -2.35
C ASP A 100 -1.94 6.11 -3.33
N VAL A 101 -3.07 6.74 -3.65
CA VAL A 101 -3.15 7.88 -4.58
C VAL A 101 -3.79 9.07 -3.87
N PRO A 102 -3.11 10.23 -3.79
CA PRO A 102 -3.69 11.45 -3.24
C PRO A 102 -4.85 11.92 -4.12
N LEU A 103 -5.98 12.20 -3.52
CA LEU A 103 -7.18 12.73 -4.19
C LEU A 103 -7.31 14.23 -3.97
N TRP A 104 -7.19 14.67 -2.71
CA TRP A 104 -7.50 16.04 -2.33
C TRP A 104 -6.75 16.48 -1.07
N SER A 105 -6.26 17.72 -1.03
CA SER A 105 -5.80 18.36 0.20
C SER A 105 -6.86 19.32 0.70
N PHE A 106 -7.36 19.05 1.91
CA PHE A 106 -8.29 19.92 2.60
C PHE A 106 -7.63 21.19 3.11
N ARG A 107 -6.34 21.11 3.45
CA ARG A 107 -5.59 22.25 3.97
C ARG A 107 -4.10 21.99 3.93
N ASN A 108 -3.37 22.91 3.32
CA ASN A 108 -1.95 23.10 3.58
C ASN A 108 -1.77 23.99 4.82
N PHE A 109 -1.00 23.57 5.81
CA PHE A 109 -0.82 24.33 7.05
C PHE A 109 0.13 25.52 6.89
N GLU A 110 1.02 25.51 5.89
CA GLU A 110 1.90 26.66 5.60
C GLU A 110 1.19 27.70 4.73
N THR A 111 0.63 27.28 3.60
CA THR A 111 0.05 28.21 2.61
C THR A 111 -1.45 28.45 2.79
N ARG A 112 -2.13 27.66 3.63
CA ARG A 112 -3.60 27.62 3.78
C ARG A 112 -4.34 27.24 2.50
N ALA A 113 -3.63 26.83 1.44
CA ALA A 113 -4.23 26.41 0.19
C ALA A 113 -4.99 25.09 0.34
N MET A 114 -6.01 24.91 -0.49
CA MET A 114 -6.74 23.66 -0.69
C MET A 114 -6.62 23.26 -2.17
N GLY A 115 -6.76 21.98 -2.47
CA GLY A 115 -6.71 21.49 -3.85
C GLY A 115 -5.89 20.23 -3.98
N TYR A 116 -5.42 19.94 -5.18
CA TYR A 116 -4.70 18.69 -5.44
C TYR A 116 -3.31 18.67 -4.75
N PRO A 117 -2.98 17.65 -3.93
CA PRO A 117 -1.69 17.59 -3.22
C PRO A 117 -0.46 17.62 -4.14
N GLY A 118 -0.58 17.07 -5.36
CA GLY A 118 0.53 16.99 -6.31
C GLY A 118 1.04 18.33 -6.83
N VAL A 119 0.30 19.42 -6.67
CA VAL A 119 0.76 20.78 -7.09
C VAL A 119 1.19 21.66 -5.92
N MET A 120 1.03 21.20 -4.68
CA MET A 120 1.36 22.00 -3.48
C MET A 120 2.84 21.92 -3.15
N PRO A 121 3.58 23.03 -2.97
CA PRO A 121 5.04 23.04 -2.88
C PRO A 121 5.65 22.25 -1.70
N ARG A 122 4.92 22.06 -0.60
CA ARG A 122 5.34 21.28 0.58
C ARG A 122 4.17 20.48 1.16
N ARG A 123 4.43 19.25 1.61
CA ARG A 123 3.44 18.39 2.27
C ARG A 123 3.45 18.61 3.78
N LYS A 124 2.88 19.75 4.18
CA LYS A 124 2.40 19.96 5.55
C LYS A 124 0.91 20.17 5.42
N SER A 125 0.17 19.07 5.33
CA SER A 125 -1.19 19.10 4.82
C SER A 125 -2.04 18.00 5.44
N LEU A 126 -3.36 18.23 5.44
CA LEU A 126 -4.36 17.20 5.62
C LEU A 126 -4.90 16.80 4.25
N GLU A 127 -4.82 15.52 3.92
CA GLU A 127 -5.09 15.00 2.58
C GLU A 127 -6.01 13.78 2.64
N LEU A 128 -6.86 13.63 1.62
CA LEU A 128 -7.62 12.42 1.33
C LEU A 128 -6.87 11.62 0.28
N TRP A 129 -6.74 10.33 0.53
CA TRP A 129 -6.07 9.37 -0.34
C TRP A 129 -7.01 8.21 -0.63
N ALA A 130 -6.97 7.70 -1.85
CA ALA A 130 -7.50 6.38 -2.19
C ALA A 130 -6.41 5.33 -2.04
N SER A 131 -6.77 4.14 -1.62
CA SER A 131 -5.84 3.02 -1.50
C SER A 131 -6.41 1.76 -2.12
N GLY A 132 -5.52 0.96 -2.68
CA GLY A 132 -5.80 -0.43 -3.00
C GLY A 132 -4.58 -1.29 -2.69
N SER A 133 -4.81 -2.51 -2.20
CA SER A 133 -3.73 -3.48 -2.03
C SER A 133 -4.08 -4.85 -2.61
N LEU A 134 -3.03 -5.56 -2.98
CA LEU A 134 -3.06 -6.94 -3.47
C LEU A 134 -2.08 -7.77 -2.64
N GLY A 135 -2.58 -8.82 -2.01
CA GLY A 135 -1.80 -9.83 -1.32
C GLY A 135 -0.86 -10.54 -2.30
N LEU A 136 0.38 -10.74 -1.86
CA LEU A 136 1.34 -11.64 -2.48
C LEU A 136 1.24 -12.99 -1.77
N THR A 137 1.51 -14.07 -2.52
CA THR A 137 1.54 -15.48 -2.10
C THR A 137 1.78 -15.70 -0.61
N PRO A 138 1.02 -16.57 0.08
CA PRO A 138 0.17 -17.64 -0.46
C PRO A 138 -1.32 -17.30 -0.67
N THR A 139 -1.75 -16.06 -0.41
CA THR A 139 -3.18 -15.74 -0.34
C THR A 139 -3.51 -14.40 -0.99
N ASP A 140 -4.51 -14.42 -1.89
CA ASP A 140 -4.96 -13.27 -2.68
C ASP A 140 -5.87 -12.33 -1.86
N GLN A 141 -5.36 -11.73 -0.79
CA GLN A 141 -6.10 -10.66 -0.10
C GLN A 141 -6.25 -9.45 -1.02
N ARG A 142 -7.43 -8.85 -1.06
CA ARG A 142 -7.67 -7.61 -1.83
C ARG A 142 -8.28 -6.57 -0.91
N THR A 143 -7.78 -5.35 -1.01
CA THR A 143 -8.31 -4.21 -0.25
C THR A 143 -8.55 -3.03 -1.17
N VAL A 144 -9.58 -2.25 -0.87
CA VAL A 144 -9.84 -0.96 -1.49
C VAL A 144 -10.48 -0.03 -0.47
N GLY A 145 -10.06 1.22 -0.43
CA GLY A 145 -10.67 2.18 0.48
C GLY A 145 -10.05 3.56 0.43
N LEU A 146 -10.26 4.29 1.52
CA LEU A 146 -9.91 5.70 1.64
C LEU A 146 -9.18 5.95 2.96
N GLY A 147 -8.23 6.88 2.92
CA GLY A 147 -7.47 7.31 4.08
C GLY A 147 -7.38 8.82 4.18
N LEU A 148 -7.51 9.34 5.40
CA LEU A 148 -7.09 10.68 5.75
C LEU A 148 -5.64 10.65 6.20
N VAL A 149 -4.78 11.36 5.47
CA VAL A 149 -3.35 11.43 5.72
C VAL A 149 -3.01 12.83 6.23
N TYR A 150 -2.46 12.87 7.43
CA TYR A 150 -1.94 14.07 8.06
C TYR A 150 -0.42 14.07 7.97
N TYR A 151 0.12 14.98 7.16
CA TYR A 151 1.56 15.17 7.03
C TYR A 151 2.05 16.26 8.00
N ARG A 152 2.98 15.90 8.89
CA ARG A 152 3.59 16.80 9.86
C ARG A 152 5.11 16.67 9.80
N TYR A 153 5.82 17.81 9.81
CA TYR A 153 7.28 17.87 9.88
C TYR A 153 8.05 17.15 8.75
N GLY A 154 7.71 17.34 7.47
CA GLY A 154 8.55 17.00 6.29
C GLY A 154 8.94 15.52 6.12
N SER A 155 8.70 14.66 7.11
CA SER A 155 9.15 13.29 7.15
C SER A 155 8.20 12.36 7.91
N VAL A 156 7.18 12.87 8.61
CA VAL A 156 6.20 12.03 9.31
C VAL A 156 4.81 12.21 8.72
N ALA A 157 4.15 11.09 8.44
CA ALA A 157 2.75 11.05 8.04
C ALA A 157 1.97 10.13 8.98
N VAL A 158 0.79 10.56 9.38
CA VAL A 158 -0.17 9.73 10.12
C VAL A 158 -1.37 9.53 9.22
N ARG A 159 -1.77 8.28 8.99
CA ARG A 159 -2.90 7.92 8.16
C ARG A 159 -3.94 7.20 9.02
N LEU A 160 -5.16 7.71 9.00
CA LEU A 160 -6.35 7.00 9.45
C LEU A 160 -7.09 6.50 8.21
N HIS A 161 -7.45 5.22 8.15
CA HIS A 161 -8.08 4.65 6.96
C HIS A 161 -9.23 3.72 7.28
N GLY A 162 -10.14 3.64 6.32
CA GLY A 162 -11.26 2.71 6.32
C GLY A 162 -11.34 2.05 4.95
N ASP A 163 -11.22 0.73 4.94
CA ASP A 163 -11.14 -0.05 3.71
C ASP A 163 -12.14 -1.20 3.72
N TYR A 164 -12.50 -1.65 2.53
CA TYR A 164 -13.22 -2.89 2.29
C TYR A 164 -12.21 -3.97 1.92
N VAL A 165 -12.25 -5.10 2.63
CA VAL A 165 -11.25 -6.18 2.54
C VAL A 165 -11.92 -7.50 2.26
N GLN A 166 -11.26 -8.30 1.43
CA GLN A 166 -11.58 -9.70 1.19
C GLN A 166 -10.57 -10.59 1.94
N ALA A 167 -10.92 -11.03 3.15
CA ALA A 167 -10.05 -11.86 3.99
C ALA A 167 -10.09 -13.33 3.53
N PRO A 168 -8.94 -13.93 3.18
CA PRO A 168 -8.92 -15.28 2.66
C PRO A 168 -9.13 -16.33 3.75
N TYR A 169 -9.86 -17.39 3.44
CA TYR A 169 -9.98 -18.60 4.27
C TYR A 169 -9.67 -19.85 3.45
N SER A 170 -9.16 -20.88 4.11
CA SER A 170 -9.01 -22.20 3.53
C SER A 170 -9.08 -23.28 4.62
N GLY A 171 -9.73 -24.40 4.33
CA GLY A 171 -9.91 -25.48 5.29
C GLY A 171 -10.59 -26.71 4.67
N ARG A 172 -11.08 -27.61 5.52
CA ARG A 172 -11.87 -28.77 5.11
C ARG A 172 -13.17 -28.81 5.88
N VAL A 173 -14.27 -28.95 5.16
CA VAL A 173 -15.60 -29.10 5.75
C VAL A 173 -15.98 -30.57 5.74
N ARG A 174 -16.57 -31.06 6.84
CA ARG A 174 -17.08 -32.43 6.94
C ARG A 174 -18.41 -32.56 6.20
N GLU A 175 -18.52 -33.61 5.41
CA GLU A 175 -19.72 -34.01 4.69
C GLU A 175 -20.06 -35.46 5.02
N LEU A 176 -21.29 -35.88 4.75
CA LEU A 176 -21.76 -37.25 5.00
C LEU A 176 -20.87 -38.34 4.37
N ASN A 177 -20.20 -38.03 3.25
CA ASN A 177 -19.37 -38.95 2.48
C ASN A 177 -17.87 -38.59 2.46
N GLY A 178 -17.38 -37.69 3.33
CA GLY A 178 -15.96 -37.34 3.37
C GLY A 178 -15.69 -35.93 3.86
N SER A 179 -14.54 -35.37 3.47
CA SER A 179 -14.20 -33.98 3.73
C SER A 179 -13.82 -33.28 2.44
N THR A 180 -14.45 -32.16 2.14
CA THR A 180 -14.21 -31.40 0.91
C THR A 180 -13.39 -30.16 1.23
N PRO A 181 -12.30 -29.87 0.48
CA PRO A 181 -11.54 -28.64 0.66
C PRO A 181 -12.43 -27.44 0.35
N TRP A 182 -12.33 -26.42 1.20
CA TRP A 182 -13.10 -25.19 1.12
C TRP A 182 -12.15 -24.02 1.20
N ALA A 183 -12.21 -23.12 0.23
CA ALA A 183 -11.42 -21.89 0.21
C ALA A 183 -12.24 -20.77 -0.45
N GLY A 184 -11.92 -19.53 -0.12
CA GLY A 184 -12.60 -18.36 -0.65
C GLY A 184 -12.20 -17.09 0.10
N HIS A 185 -13.00 -16.03 -0.04
CA HIS A 185 -12.75 -14.77 0.63
C HIS A 185 -13.97 -14.26 1.39
N ALA A 186 -13.80 -13.94 2.66
CA ALA A 186 -14.82 -13.35 3.51
C ALA A 186 -14.71 -11.81 3.45
N PRO A 187 -15.73 -11.11 2.94
CA PRO A 187 -15.69 -9.65 2.87
C PRO A 187 -15.96 -9.00 4.22
N GLY A 188 -15.26 -7.91 4.53
CA GLY A 188 -15.49 -7.12 5.73
C GLY A 188 -14.98 -5.69 5.61
N TRP A 189 -15.47 -4.84 6.52
CA TRP A 189 -14.98 -3.48 6.68
C TRP A 189 -13.85 -3.47 7.69
N MET A 190 -12.79 -2.73 7.39
CA MET A 190 -11.69 -2.48 8.31
C MET A 190 -11.52 -1.00 8.60
N ALA A 191 -10.99 -0.72 9.79
CA ALA A 191 -10.49 0.59 10.16
C ALA A 191 -9.09 0.44 10.75
N GLY A 192 -8.17 1.31 10.34
CA GLY A 192 -6.77 1.22 10.71
C GLY A 192 -6.10 2.56 10.92
N LEU A 193 -4.98 2.51 11.63
CA LEU A 193 -4.09 3.63 11.86
C LEU A 193 -2.68 3.23 11.44
N GLU A 194 -2.01 4.15 10.76
CA GLU A 194 -0.67 3.97 10.26
C GLU A 194 0.16 5.22 10.52
N VAL A 195 1.43 5.00 10.87
CA VAL A 195 2.46 6.02 10.95
C VAL A 195 3.56 5.70 9.95
N THR A 196 3.92 6.69 9.16
CA THR A 196 5.05 6.63 8.21
C THR A 196 6.13 7.61 8.64
N VAL A 197 7.37 7.14 8.68
CA VAL A 197 8.57 7.96 8.93
C VAL A 197 9.42 7.99 7.66
N ALA A 198 10.09 9.12 7.42
CA ALA A 198 10.74 9.46 6.16
C ALA A 198 9.78 9.45 4.95
N ALA A 199 8.58 10.00 5.14
CA ALA A 199 7.58 10.16 4.09
C ALA A 199 8.01 11.23 3.04
N GLY A 200 8.81 10.81 2.06
CA GLY A 200 8.67 11.26 0.67
C GLY A 200 9.20 12.63 0.22
N GLU A 201 9.89 13.44 1.04
CA GLU A 201 10.51 14.66 0.50
C GLU A 201 11.78 14.36 -0.35
N TYR A 202 12.51 13.28 -0.06
CA TYR A 202 13.80 12.99 -0.72
C TYR A 202 13.71 12.40 -2.13
N ALA A 203 12.65 11.67 -2.47
CA ALA A 203 12.52 11.00 -3.78
C ALA A 203 12.34 11.99 -4.95
N LEU A 204 11.66 13.12 -4.70
CA LEU A 204 11.44 14.16 -5.71
C LEU A 204 12.67 15.05 -5.92
N GLU A 205 13.42 15.34 -4.86
CA GLU A 205 14.70 16.03 -4.98
C GLU A 205 15.67 15.23 -5.83
N LEU A 206 15.64 13.90 -5.72
CA LEU A 206 16.46 13.04 -6.55
C LEU A 206 15.99 12.99 -8.01
N ILE A 207 14.69 12.87 -8.29
CA ILE A 207 14.20 12.89 -9.68
C ILE A 207 14.55 14.22 -10.35
N LYS A 208 14.38 15.35 -9.65
CA LYS A 208 14.82 16.66 -10.15
C LYS A 208 16.33 16.67 -10.39
N PHE A 209 17.12 16.20 -9.44
CA PHE A 209 18.58 16.10 -9.59
C PHE A 209 18.99 15.26 -10.80
N VAL A 210 18.36 14.09 -11.03
CA VAL A 210 18.67 13.23 -12.18
C VAL A 210 18.27 13.92 -13.50
N LEU A 211 17.12 14.57 -13.54
CA LEU A 211 16.68 15.32 -14.73
C LEU A 211 17.58 16.52 -15.01
N ASP A 212 18.03 17.24 -13.98
CA ASP A 212 18.96 18.36 -14.12
C ASP A 212 20.35 17.89 -14.57
N VAL A 213 20.83 16.75 -14.07
CA VAL A 213 22.08 16.12 -14.53
C VAL A 213 21.96 15.66 -15.98
N ASP A 214 20.84 15.04 -16.39
CA ASP A 214 20.62 14.64 -17.78
C ASP A 214 20.54 15.87 -18.71
N ARG A 215 19.84 16.93 -18.29
CA ARG A 215 19.78 18.19 -19.04
C ARG A 215 21.16 18.80 -19.22
N THR A 216 21.94 18.91 -18.13
CA THR A 216 23.30 19.45 -18.17
C THR A 216 24.23 18.59 -19.03
N SER A 217 24.05 17.26 -19.03
CA SER A 217 24.81 16.32 -19.86
C SER A 217 24.51 16.48 -21.36
N ARG A 218 23.23 16.66 -21.72
CA ARG A 218 22.80 16.93 -23.10
C ARG A 218 23.30 18.27 -23.60
N GLU A 219 23.14 19.33 -22.81
CA GLU A 219 23.64 20.68 -23.13
C GLU A 219 25.16 20.69 -23.35
N ARG A 220 25.94 19.96 -22.53
CA ARG A 220 27.40 19.81 -22.73
C ARG A 220 27.75 18.99 -23.97
N SER A 221 26.99 17.94 -24.25
CA SER A 221 27.21 17.10 -25.44
C SER A 221 26.92 17.86 -26.74
N GLU A 222 25.91 18.73 -26.73
CA GLU A 222 25.59 19.65 -27.83
C GLU A 222 26.67 20.74 -28.01
N GLN A 223 27.21 21.29 -26.91
CA GLN A 223 28.34 22.23 -26.98
C GLN A 223 29.61 21.58 -27.57
N TRP A 224 29.85 20.30 -27.29
CA TRP A 224 30.99 19.56 -27.85
C TRP A 224 30.76 19.17 -29.32
N ALA A 225 29.52 18.89 -29.71
CA ALA A 225 29.14 18.64 -31.10
C ALA A 225 29.14 19.93 -31.96
N GLY A 226 28.83 21.08 -31.36
CA GLY A 226 28.83 22.40 -32.02
C GLY A 226 30.21 23.06 -32.14
N GLY A 227 31.23 22.55 -31.43
CA GLY A 227 32.61 23.10 -31.42
C GLY A 227 33.53 22.61 -32.54
N THR A 228 33.01 21.92 -33.57
CA THR A 228 33.77 21.48 -34.74
C THR A 228 33.29 22.20 -36.02
N ARG A 229 33.50 23.52 -36.06
CA ARG A 229 33.64 24.27 -37.32
C ARG A 229 34.75 25.31 -37.17
#